data_AF-A0A645E0B5-F1
#
_entry.id   AF-A0A645E0B5-F1
#
_cell.length_a   1.000
_cell.length_b   1.000
_cell.length_c   1.000
_cell.angle_alpha   90.00
_cell.angle_beta   90.00
_cell.angle_gamma   90.00
#
_symmetry.space_group_name_H-M   'P 1'
#
loop_
_entity.id
_entity.type
_entity.pdbx_description
1 polymer ?
#
loop_
_entity_poly.entity_id
_entity_poly.type
_entity_poly.pdbx_seq_one_letter_code
_entity_poly.pdbx_strand_id
1 'polypeptide(L)'
;MLGHRGCRLAVTYPEIAEMQTRAVIEAAIETRQETGIEVVPEIMIPLVGEVKELEYVKNTVDETAKAVMAERGVEIPYLVGTMIEVPRAALTADKIAEHAQFFSFGTNDLSQMTFGFSRDDAGKFLDDYYKKKIFESDPFARLDQEGVGKLVKMAVELGKSVRPDIKLGICGEHGGDPSSIEFCHKVGLNYVSCSPFRVPIARLAAAQAKISEKK
;
A
#
# COMPACT_ATOMS: atom_id res chain seq x y z
N MET A 1 6.29 -15.48 -7.74
CA MET A 1 5.45 -14.42 -7.12
C MET A 1 4.87 -14.86 -5.75
N LEU A 2 4.06 -15.91 -5.67
CA LEU A 2 3.26 -16.29 -4.48
C LEU A 2 3.99 -17.21 -3.47
N GLY A 3 5.27 -16.94 -3.18
CA GLY A 3 6.11 -17.80 -2.33
C GLY A 3 6.21 -17.36 -0.86
N HIS A 4 7.30 -17.79 -0.20
CA HIS A 4 7.68 -17.41 1.16
C HIS A 4 8.42 -16.06 1.14
N ARG A 5 7.65 -14.97 1.28
CA ARG A 5 8.12 -13.58 1.25
C ARG A 5 7.15 -12.66 1.98
N GLY A 6 7.52 -11.39 2.12
CA GLY A 6 6.69 -10.38 2.78
C GLY A 6 6.41 -10.73 4.24
N CYS A 7 5.20 -10.49 4.73
CA CYS A 7 4.81 -10.82 6.11
C CYS A 7 5.10 -12.27 6.50
N ARG A 8 4.97 -13.23 5.56
CA ARG A 8 5.22 -14.65 5.82
C ARG A 8 6.67 -14.92 6.21
N LEU A 9 7.61 -14.16 5.63
CA LEU A 9 9.02 -14.26 5.96
C LEU A 9 9.30 -13.64 7.33
N ALA A 10 8.67 -12.50 7.64
CA ALA A 10 8.74 -11.87 8.96
C ALA A 10 8.09 -12.73 10.06
N VAL A 11 7.08 -13.55 9.73
CA VAL A 11 6.49 -14.50 10.68
C VAL A 11 7.48 -15.62 11.03
N THR A 12 8.16 -16.18 10.03
CA THR A 12 9.13 -17.29 10.26
C THR A 12 10.49 -16.82 10.76
N TYR A 13 10.86 -15.58 10.45
CA TYR A 13 12.14 -14.95 10.81
C TYR A 13 11.87 -13.53 11.34
N PRO A 14 11.27 -13.39 12.55
CA PRO A 14 10.93 -12.11 13.14
C PRO A 14 12.12 -11.16 13.30
N GLU A 15 13.33 -11.70 13.46
CA GLU A 15 14.58 -10.93 13.57
C GLU A 15 14.82 -9.98 12.38
N ILE A 16 14.24 -10.27 11.21
CA ILE A 16 14.30 -9.38 10.04
C ILE A 16 13.47 -8.12 10.29
N ALA A 17 12.24 -8.28 10.80
CA ALA A 17 11.36 -7.16 11.12
C ALA A 17 11.91 -6.35 12.31
N GLU A 18 12.49 -7.01 13.31
CA GLU A 18 13.18 -6.36 14.42
C GLU A 18 14.33 -5.49 13.91
N MET A 19 15.24 -6.07 13.11
CA MET A 19 16.39 -5.34 12.56
C MET A 19 15.95 -4.15 11.71
N GLN A 20 14.98 -4.34 10.81
CA GLN A 20 14.48 -3.25 9.96
C GLN A 20 13.79 -2.15 10.79
N THR A 21 13.02 -2.52 11.80
CA THR A 21 12.35 -1.57 12.70
C THR A 21 13.38 -0.76 13.47
N ARG A 22 14.38 -1.41 14.07
CA ARG A 22 15.46 -0.72 14.78
C ARG A 22 16.15 0.29 13.87
N ALA A 23 16.54 -0.13 12.67
CA ALA A 23 17.21 0.77 11.72
C ALA A 23 16.37 2.01 11.38
N VAL A 24 15.06 1.85 11.16
CA VAL A 24 14.14 2.96 10.87
C VAL A 24 14.00 3.91 12.06
N ILE A 25 13.79 3.37 13.26
CA ILE A 25 13.56 4.17 14.47
C ILE A 25 14.83 4.90 14.90
N GLU A 26 15.99 4.22 14.88
CA GLU A 26 17.28 4.86 15.19
C GLU A 26 17.58 6.00 14.21
N ALA A 27 17.42 5.79 12.91
CA ALA A 27 17.65 6.83 11.90
C ALA A 27 16.71 8.03 12.09
N ALA A 28 15.44 7.80 12.46
CA ALA A 28 14.49 8.87 12.72
C ALA A 28 14.84 9.67 13.99
N ILE A 29 15.28 9.01 15.05
CA ILE A 29 15.76 9.66 16.28
C ILE A 29 17.00 10.50 15.98
N GLU A 30 18.00 9.92 15.32
CA GLU A 30 19.27 10.60 15.00
C GLU A 30 19.03 11.81 14.11
N THR A 31 18.23 11.67 13.05
CA THR A 31 17.86 12.79 12.16
C THR A 31 17.20 13.92 12.94
N ARG A 32 16.25 13.61 13.83
CA ARG A 32 15.57 14.62 14.66
C ARG A 32 16.53 15.33 15.60
N GLN A 33 17.47 14.60 16.21
CA GLN A 33 18.45 15.17 17.14
C GLN A 33 19.47 16.07 16.42
N GLU A 34 19.93 15.66 15.24
CA GLU A 34 20.96 16.38 14.49
C GLU A 34 20.40 17.63 13.77
N THR A 35 19.18 17.52 13.24
CA THR A 35 18.61 18.56 12.36
C THR A 35 17.49 19.38 13.00
N GLY A 36 16.90 18.88 14.09
CA GLY A 36 15.68 19.44 14.68
C GLY A 36 14.41 19.19 13.85
N ILE A 37 14.49 18.48 12.72
CA ILE A 37 13.34 18.18 11.86
C ILE A 37 12.51 17.05 12.50
N GLU A 38 11.19 17.26 12.59
CA GLU A 38 10.28 16.22 13.04
C GLU A 38 10.10 15.16 11.95
N VAL A 39 10.31 13.89 12.33
CA VAL A 39 10.17 12.73 11.45
C VAL A 39 9.15 11.78 12.07
N VAL A 40 8.14 11.40 11.28
CA VAL A 40 7.10 10.43 11.68
C VAL A 40 7.19 9.22 10.74
N PRO A 41 7.88 8.14 11.12
CA PRO A 41 8.02 6.96 10.27
C PRO A 41 6.68 6.23 10.05
N GLU A 42 6.43 5.80 8.82
CA GLU A 42 5.31 4.92 8.46
C GLU A 42 5.87 3.55 8.06
N ILE A 43 5.72 2.56 8.95
CA ILE A 43 6.22 1.18 8.74
C ILE A 43 5.09 0.35 8.13
N MET A 44 5.31 -0.17 6.93
CA MET A 44 4.29 -0.88 6.17
C MET A 44 4.60 -2.36 6.00
N ILE A 45 3.66 -3.22 6.41
CA ILE A 45 3.81 -4.68 6.29
C ILE A 45 3.26 -5.17 4.95
N PRO A 46 4.06 -5.81 4.09
CA PRO A 46 3.63 -6.26 2.76
C PRO A 46 2.99 -7.66 2.78
N LEU A 47 2.22 -7.97 1.73
CA LEU A 47 1.61 -9.27 1.42
C LEU A 47 0.75 -9.86 2.54
N VAL A 48 0.17 -9.02 3.39
CA VAL A 48 -0.81 -9.44 4.40
C VAL A 48 -2.06 -9.96 3.69
N GLY A 49 -2.58 -11.10 4.13
CA GLY A 49 -3.88 -11.64 3.69
C GLY A 49 -4.83 -11.96 4.85
N GLU A 50 -4.36 -11.95 6.09
CA GLU A 50 -5.11 -12.25 7.32
C GLU A 50 -4.76 -11.28 8.44
N VAL A 51 -5.74 -10.89 9.27
CA VAL A 51 -5.53 -9.89 10.34
C VAL A 51 -4.46 -10.36 11.34
N LYS A 52 -4.42 -11.66 11.63
CA LYS A 52 -3.44 -12.25 12.55
C LYS A 52 -2.01 -12.23 12.01
N GLU A 53 -1.83 -12.22 10.68
CA GLU A 53 -0.49 -12.03 10.09
C GLU A 53 0.00 -10.62 10.35
N LEU A 54 -0.88 -9.62 10.16
CA LEU A 54 -0.56 -8.22 10.46
C LEU A 54 -0.32 -8.02 11.96
N GLU A 55 -1.21 -8.54 12.82
CA GLU A 55 -1.10 -8.40 14.26
C GLU A 55 0.23 -8.96 14.78
N TYR A 56 0.62 -10.17 14.34
CA TYR A 56 1.88 -10.78 14.75
C TYR A 56 3.08 -9.89 14.40
N VAL A 57 3.20 -9.47 13.13
CA VAL A 57 4.35 -8.66 12.69
C VAL A 57 4.31 -7.27 13.30
N LYS A 58 3.12 -6.68 13.48
CA LYS A 58 2.96 -5.39 14.15
C LYS A 58 3.45 -5.46 15.60
N ASN A 59 3.15 -6.52 16.34
CA ASN A 59 3.62 -6.65 17.71
C ASN A 59 5.16 -6.67 17.79
N THR A 60 5.82 -7.40 16.89
CA THR A 60 7.29 -7.39 16.76
C THR A 60 7.83 -5.98 16.48
N VAL A 61 7.20 -5.24 15.56
CA VAL A 61 7.56 -3.84 15.26
C VAL A 61 7.38 -2.95 16.49
N ASP A 62 6.22 -3.01 17.14
CA ASP A 62 5.90 -2.15 18.29
C ASP A 62 6.85 -2.40 19.47
N GLU A 63 7.14 -3.67 19.77
CA GLU A 63 8.07 -4.07 20.84
C GLU A 63 9.48 -3.57 20.56
N THR A 64 9.96 -3.75 19.32
CA THR A 64 11.30 -3.29 18.91
C THR A 64 11.41 -1.77 18.96
N ALA A 65 10.42 -1.06 18.41
CA ALA A 65 10.41 0.40 18.41
C ALA A 65 10.42 0.96 19.84
N LYS A 66 9.63 0.38 20.75
CA LYS A 66 9.61 0.75 22.18
C LYS A 66 10.96 0.49 22.86
N ALA A 67 11.59 -0.66 22.60
CA ALA A 67 12.91 -0.98 23.15
C ALA A 67 13.96 0.04 22.70
N VAL A 68 14.02 0.35 21.41
CA VAL A 68 14.96 1.35 20.85
C VAL A 68 14.72 2.73 21.45
N MET A 69 13.48 3.19 21.52
CA MET A 69 13.14 4.49 22.12
C MET A 69 13.54 4.56 23.60
N ALA A 70 13.36 3.47 24.36
CA ALA A 70 13.78 3.38 25.75
C ALA A 70 15.31 3.40 25.89
N GLU A 71 16.04 2.65 25.05
CA GLU A 71 17.52 2.64 25.02
C GLU A 71 18.10 4.03 24.71
N ARG A 72 17.46 4.77 23.80
CA ARG A 72 17.90 6.12 23.40
C ARG A 72 17.35 7.24 24.29
N GLY A 73 16.40 6.93 25.18
CA GLY A 73 15.74 7.90 26.05
C GLY A 73 14.93 8.97 25.29
N VAL A 74 14.43 8.64 24.10
CA VAL A 74 13.67 9.56 23.24
C VAL A 74 12.44 8.87 22.68
N GLU A 75 11.28 9.51 22.82
CA GLU A 75 10.05 9.08 22.16
C GLU A 75 9.82 9.83 20.85
N ILE A 76 9.50 9.07 19.80
CA ILE A 76 9.05 9.60 18.50
C ILE A 76 7.73 8.93 18.09
N PRO A 77 6.81 9.64 17.44
CA PRO A 77 5.63 9.02 16.87
C PRO A 77 6.01 8.17 15.65
N TYR A 78 5.33 7.05 15.45
CA TYR A 78 5.39 6.24 14.24
C TYR A 78 4.01 5.61 13.99
N LEU A 79 3.78 5.19 12.75
CA LEU A 79 2.57 4.48 12.35
C LEU A 79 2.93 3.10 11.81
N VAL A 80 2.10 2.10 12.10
CA VAL A 80 2.15 0.79 11.46
C VAL A 80 0.91 0.60 10.61
N GLY A 81 1.12 0.28 9.34
CA GLY A 81 0.07 0.01 8.37
C GLY A 81 0.40 -1.19 7.50
N THR A 82 -0.37 -1.40 6.46
CA THR A 82 -0.19 -2.57 5.59
C THR A 82 -0.45 -2.27 4.13
N MET A 83 0.17 -3.07 3.27
CA MET A 83 -0.14 -3.09 1.87
C MET A 83 -1.40 -3.93 1.61
N ILE A 84 -2.38 -3.36 0.91
CA ILE A 84 -3.55 -4.08 0.41
C ILE A 84 -3.24 -4.53 -1.02
N GLU A 85 -2.64 -5.71 -1.12
CA GLU A 85 -2.16 -6.29 -2.38
C GLU A 85 -2.48 -7.78 -2.57
N VAL A 86 -3.09 -8.39 -1.56
CA VAL A 86 -3.68 -9.74 -1.63
C VAL A 86 -5.21 -9.57 -1.71
N PRO A 87 -5.93 -10.21 -2.65
CA PRO A 87 -7.38 -10.07 -2.76
C PRO A 87 -8.13 -10.34 -1.45
N ARG A 88 -7.67 -11.32 -0.66
CA ARG A 88 -8.22 -11.62 0.65
C ARG A 88 -8.14 -10.44 1.63
N ALA A 89 -7.07 -9.65 1.59
CA ALA A 89 -6.92 -8.46 2.42
C ALA A 89 -7.98 -7.41 2.10
N ALA A 90 -8.31 -7.24 0.81
CA ALA A 90 -9.39 -6.33 0.41
C ALA A 90 -10.77 -6.83 0.86
N LEU A 91 -11.01 -8.15 0.78
CA LEU A 91 -12.26 -8.79 1.21
C LEU A 91 -12.50 -8.73 2.73
N THR A 92 -11.43 -8.64 3.53
CA THR A 92 -11.49 -8.59 5.00
C THR A 92 -10.85 -7.31 5.56
N ALA A 93 -10.93 -6.21 4.80
CA ALA A 93 -10.24 -4.97 5.13
C ALA A 93 -10.76 -4.29 6.41
N ASP A 94 -12.00 -4.57 6.79
CA ASP A 94 -12.61 -4.20 8.07
C ASP A 94 -11.77 -4.75 9.23
N LYS A 95 -11.49 -6.05 9.24
CA LYS A 95 -10.67 -6.70 10.27
C LYS A 95 -9.24 -6.17 10.27
N ILE A 96 -8.66 -6.00 9.09
CA ILE A 96 -7.29 -5.49 8.97
C ILE A 96 -7.18 -4.05 9.52
N ALA A 97 -8.21 -3.21 9.33
CA ALA A 97 -8.23 -1.83 9.81
C ALA A 97 -8.26 -1.68 11.34
N GLU A 98 -8.63 -2.73 12.08
CA GLU A 98 -8.52 -2.77 13.54
C GLU A 98 -7.07 -2.54 14.00
N HIS A 99 -6.10 -3.09 13.26
CA HIS A 99 -4.68 -3.04 13.60
C HIS A 99 -3.86 -2.09 12.72
N ALA A 100 -4.26 -1.87 11.47
CA ALA A 100 -3.56 -0.97 10.55
C ALA A 100 -3.99 0.49 10.73
N GLN A 101 -3.01 1.40 10.81
CA GLN A 101 -3.26 2.85 10.85
C GLN A 101 -3.38 3.46 9.46
N PHE A 102 -2.90 2.76 8.43
CA PHE A 102 -3.03 3.16 7.04
C PHE A 102 -3.02 1.95 6.10
N PHE A 103 -3.61 2.12 4.91
CA PHE A 103 -3.49 1.19 3.79
C PHE A 103 -2.74 1.83 2.63
N SER A 104 -1.85 1.04 2.02
CA SER A 104 -1.33 1.34 0.68
C SER A 104 -1.75 0.25 -0.29
N PHE A 105 -2.46 0.59 -1.35
CA PHE A 105 -2.86 -0.36 -2.38
C PHE A 105 -1.66 -0.70 -3.28
N GLY A 106 -1.13 -1.91 -3.12
CA GLY A 106 -0.10 -2.48 -3.98
C GLY A 106 -0.72 -3.05 -5.24
N THR A 107 -1.21 -2.17 -6.11
CA THR A 107 -2.07 -2.57 -7.23
C THR A 107 -1.38 -3.41 -8.30
N ASN A 108 -0.04 -3.43 -8.35
CA ASN A 108 0.68 -4.37 -9.22
C ASN A 108 0.41 -5.82 -8.80
N ASP A 109 0.68 -6.14 -7.54
CA ASP A 109 0.46 -7.48 -6.99
C ASP A 109 -1.04 -7.80 -6.88
N LEU A 110 -1.88 -6.80 -6.55
CA LEU A 110 -3.33 -6.97 -6.53
C LEU A 110 -3.89 -7.31 -7.93
N SER A 111 -3.45 -6.62 -8.99
CA SER A 111 -3.83 -6.93 -10.37
C SER A 111 -3.36 -8.33 -10.76
N GLN A 112 -2.12 -8.69 -10.44
CA GLN A 112 -1.59 -10.03 -10.72
C GLN A 112 -2.44 -11.13 -10.08
N MET A 113 -2.81 -10.99 -8.80
CA MET A 113 -3.64 -11.99 -8.11
C MET A 113 -5.10 -11.98 -8.54
N THR A 114 -5.65 -10.82 -8.90
CA THR A 114 -7.05 -10.70 -9.36
C THR A 114 -7.25 -11.29 -10.75
N PHE A 115 -6.32 -11.02 -11.67
CA PHE A 115 -6.34 -11.57 -13.02
C PHE A 115 -5.80 -13.00 -13.10
N GLY A 116 -5.01 -13.45 -12.10
CA GLY A 116 -4.27 -14.70 -12.17
C GLY A 116 -3.09 -14.64 -13.14
N PHE A 117 -2.50 -13.44 -13.31
CA PHE A 117 -1.40 -13.20 -14.24
C PHE A 117 -0.07 -13.05 -13.51
N SER A 118 0.98 -13.68 -14.03
CA SER A 118 2.35 -13.31 -13.73
C SER A 118 2.74 -12.17 -14.66
N ARG A 119 3.09 -11.00 -14.13
CA ARG A 119 3.44 -9.82 -14.95
C ARG A 119 4.62 -10.12 -15.88
N ASP A 120 5.60 -10.87 -15.41
CA ASP A 120 6.79 -11.26 -16.18
C ASP A 120 6.47 -12.23 -17.34
N ASP A 121 5.34 -12.94 -17.26
CA ASP A 121 4.91 -13.90 -18.29
C ASP A 121 3.77 -13.39 -19.16
N ALA A 122 3.03 -12.37 -18.72
CA ALA A 122 1.83 -11.88 -19.37
C ALA A 122 2.11 -11.32 -20.78
N GLY A 123 3.30 -10.75 -21.00
CA GLY A 123 3.72 -10.25 -22.31
C GLY A 123 3.67 -11.30 -23.43
N LYS A 124 3.72 -12.60 -23.10
CA LYS A 124 3.65 -13.70 -24.08
C LYS A 124 2.26 -13.85 -24.72
N PHE A 125 1.20 -13.31 -24.11
CA PHE A 125 -0.18 -13.45 -24.61
C PHE A 125 -0.99 -12.14 -24.63
N LEU A 126 -0.59 -11.12 -23.88
CA LEU A 126 -1.35 -9.86 -23.80
C LEU A 126 -1.51 -9.17 -25.16
N ASP A 127 -0.49 -9.26 -26.03
CA ASP A 127 -0.58 -8.74 -27.41
C ASP A 127 -1.73 -9.37 -28.20
N ASP A 128 -1.97 -10.67 -28.03
CA ASP A 128 -3.09 -11.35 -28.67
C ASP A 128 -4.43 -10.97 -28.06
N TYR A 129 -4.47 -10.67 -26.75
CA TYR A 129 -5.66 -10.15 -26.09
C TYR A 129 -6.06 -8.78 -26.66
N TYR A 130 -5.09 -7.89 -26.89
CA TYR A 130 -5.36 -6.58 -27.50
C TYR A 130 -5.80 -6.70 -28.96
N LYS A 131 -5.11 -7.53 -29.76
CA LYS A 131 -5.48 -7.78 -31.17
C LYS A 131 -6.89 -8.36 -31.31
N LYS A 132 -7.29 -9.21 -30.37
CA LYS A 132 -8.62 -9.83 -30.32
C LYS A 132 -9.66 -8.98 -29.57
N LYS A 133 -9.30 -7.79 -29.10
CA LYS A 133 -10.16 -6.88 -28.32
C LYS A 133 -10.76 -7.53 -27.07
N ILE A 134 -10.02 -8.47 -26.47
CA ILE A 134 -10.38 -9.04 -25.16
C ILE A 134 -10.10 -8.00 -24.07
N PHE A 135 -8.97 -7.28 -24.18
CA PHE A 135 -8.67 -6.11 -23.37
C PHE A 135 -8.44 -4.89 -24.26
N GLU A 136 -8.83 -3.72 -23.75
CA GLU A 136 -8.62 -2.43 -24.43
C GLU A 136 -7.37 -1.70 -23.93
N SER A 137 -6.84 -2.09 -22.77
CA SER A 137 -5.65 -1.50 -22.16
C SER A 137 -4.88 -2.52 -21.34
N ASP A 138 -3.58 -2.29 -21.16
CA ASP A 138 -2.75 -3.08 -20.27
C ASP A 138 -3.17 -2.89 -18.80
N PRO A 139 -3.65 -3.95 -18.11
CA PRO A 139 -4.11 -3.87 -16.72
C PRO A 139 -2.98 -3.62 -15.70
N PHE A 140 -1.71 -3.64 -16.13
CA PHE A 140 -0.55 -3.27 -15.31
C PHE A 140 -0.08 -1.83 -15.51
N ALA A 141 -0.58 -1.14 -16.54
CA ALA A 141 -0.32 0.27 -16.79
C ALA A 141 -1.51 1.15 -16.40
N ARG A 142 -2.73 0.66 -16.67
CA ARG A 142 -4.00 1.30 -16.34
C ARG A 142 -4.80 0.40 -15.43
N LEU A 143 -5.25 0.95 -14.30
CA LEU A 143 -6.01 0.20 -13.31
C LEU A 143 -7.31 -0.34 -13.94
N ASP A 144 -7.50 -1.65 -13.87
CA ASP A 144 -8.78 -2.29 -14.16
C ASP A 144 -9.82 -1.86 -13.12
N GLN A 145 -10.77 -1.03 -13.53
CA GLN A 145 -11.79 -0.49 -12.62
C GLN A 145 -12.94 -1.48 -12.38
N GLU A 146 -13.13 -2.48 -13.26
CA GLU A 146 -14.27 -3.41 -13.20
C GLU A 146 -14.01 -4.62 -12.31
N GLY A 147 -12.76 -5.07 -12.20
CA GLY A 147 -12.30 -6.13 -11.31
C GLY A 147 -11.49 -5.58 -10.14
N VAL A 148 -10.24 -5.19 -10.40
CA VAL A 148 -9.30 -4.73 -9.36
C VAL A 148 -9.84 -3.51 -8.61
N GLY A 149 -10.47 -2.58 -9.32
CA GLY A 149 -11.11 -1.40 -8.75
C GLY A 149 -12.23 -1.74 -7.76
N LYS A 150 -12.97 -2.84 -7.96
CA LYS A 150 -13.98 -3.28 -6.99
C LYS A 150 -13.35 -3.73 -5.67
N LEU A 151 -12.20 -4.41 -5.73
CA LEU A 151 -11.45 -4.77 -4.53
C LEU A 151 -10.92 -3.52 -3.81
N VAL A 152 -10.36 -2.57 -4.54
CA VAL A 152 -9.90 -1.29 -3.96
C VAL A 152 -11.07 -0.56 -3.30
N LYS A 153 -12.19 -0.38 -3.99
CA LYS A 153 -13.38 0.30 -3.45
C LYS A 153 -13.92 -0.39 -2.20
N MET A 154 -14.06 -1.72 -2.23
CA MET A 154 -14.52 -2.51 -1.08
C MET A 154 -13.59 -2.33 0.12
N ALA A 155 -12.27 -2.39 -0.09
CA ALA A 155 -11.29 -2.22 0.98
C ALA A 155 -11.34 -0.82 1.60
N VAL A 156 -11.56 0.22 0.78
CA VAL A 156 -11.75 1.60 1.26
C VAL A 156 -12.99 1.70 2.14
N GLU A 157 -14.13 1.16 1.69
CA GLU A 157 -15.41 1.21 2.40
C GLU A 157 -15.33 0.44 3.73
N LEU A 158 -14.84 -0.80 3.69
CA LEU A 158 -14.67 -1.64 4.88
C LEU A 158 -13.67 -1.04 5.87
N GLY A 159 -12.51 -0.57 5.39
CA GLY A 159 -11.50 0.05 6.26
C GLY A 159 -12.02 1.28 6.97
N LYS A 160 -12.72 2.18 6.25
CA LYS A 160 -13.34 3.38 6.84
C LYS A 160 -14.49 3.06 7.79
N SER A 161 -15.18 1.94 7.61
CA SER A 161 -16.26 1.53 8.52
C SER A 161 -15.76 1.20 9.94
N VAL A 162 -14.50 0.78 10.06
CA VAL A 162 -13.84 0.46 11.35
C VAL A 162 -12.97 1.62 11.84
N ARG A 163 -12.21 2.25 10.95
CA ARG A 163 -11.34 3.39 11.25
C ARG A 163 -11.66 4.55 10.29
N PRO A 164 -12.59 5.46 10.64
CA PRO A 164 -13.04 6.53 9.75
C PRO A 164 -11.94 7.48 9.26
N ASP A 165 -10.89 7.64 10.05
CA ASP A 165 -9.72 8.49 9.80
C ASP A 165 -8.52 7.74 9.19
N ILE A 166 -8.72 6.48 8.78
CA ILE A 166 -7.64 5.67 8.18
C ILE A 166 -7.05 6.37 6.96
N LYS A 167 -5.73 6.48 6.91
CA LYS A 167 -5.01 7.01 5.75
C LYS A 167 -4.96 5.94 4.66
N LEU A 168 -5.45 6.25 3.47
CA LEU A 168 -5.53 5.36 2.33
C LEU A 168 -4.76 5.94 1.16
N GLY A 169 -3.85 5.17 0.58
CA GLY A 169 -3.19 5.58 -0.65
C GLY A 169 -2.89 4.41 -1.57
N ILE A 170 -2.35 4.71 -2.73
CA ILE A 170 -1.96 3.73 -3.75
C ILE A 170 -0.49 3.94 -4.10
N CYS A 171 0.23 2.85 -4.34
CA CYS A 171 1.61 2.88 -4.83
C CYS A 171 1.77 2.02 -6.08
N GLY A 172 2.78 2.35 -6.89
CA GLY A 172 3.13 1.59 -8.09
C GLY A 172 2.79 2.33 -9.37
N GLU A 173 2.69 1.58 -10.47
CA GLU A 173 2.58 2.16 -11.82
C GLU A 173 1.26 2.91 -12.02
N HIS A 174 0.17 2.38 -11.47
CA HIS A 174 -1.16 3.00 -11.55
C HIS A 174 -1.21 4.36 -10.83
N GLY A 175 -0.35 4.60 -9.83
CA GLY A 175 -0.28 5.87 -9.09
C GLY A 175 0.15 7.07 -9.96
N GLY A 176 0.66 6.84 -11.17
CA GLY A 176 1.01 7.89 -12.12
C GLY A 176 0.17 7.89 -13.40
N ASP A 177 -0.87 7.06 -13.50
CA ASP A 177 -1.77 7.01 -14.67
C ASP A 177 -2.98 7.92 -14.44
N PRO A 178 -3.27 8.91 -15.32
CA PRO A 178 -4.33 9.88 -15.08
C PRO A 178 -5.71 9.26 -14.80
N SER A 179 -6.09 8.21 -15.53
CA SER A 179 -7.40 7.57 -15.37
C SER A 179 -7.51 6.76 -14.07
N SER A 180 -6.40 6.15 -13.65
CA SER A 180 -6.28 5.43 -12.39
C SER A 180 -6.30 6.40 -11.20
N ILE A 181 -5.67 7.56 -11.32
CA ILE A 181 -5.70 8.63 -10.31
C ILE A 181 -7.12 9.19 -10.16
N GLU A 182 -7.82 9.43 -11.27
CA GLU A 182 -9.21 9.86 -11.24
C GLU A 182 -10.10 8.84 -10.52
N PHE A 183 -9.90 7.55 -10.76
CA PHE A 183 -10.58 6.49 -10.01
C PHE A 183 -10.25 6.55 -8.52
N CYS A 184 -8.97 6.67 -8.16
CA CYS A 184 -8.52 6.78 -6.77
C CYS A 184 -9.17 7.96 -6.04
N HIS A 185 -9.29 9.11 -6.72
CA HIS A 185 -10.02 10.28 -6.22
C HIS A 185 -11.48 9.95 -5.95
N LYS A 186 -12.18 9.34 -6.93
CA LYS A 186 -13.60 8.97 -6.83
C LYS A 186 -13.91 7.99 -5.69
N VAL A 187 -13.03 7.02 -5.44
CA VAL A 187 -13.21 6.08 -4.32
C VAL A 187 -12.75 6.66 -2.97
N GLY A 188 -12.14 7.85 -2.96
CA GLY A 188 -11.80 8.57 -1.74
C GLY A 188 -10.50 8.13 -1.08
N LEU A 189 -9.47 7.80 -1.87
CA LEU A 189 -8.09 7.70 -1.39
C LEU A 189 -7.55 9.10 -1.00
N ASN A 190 -6.65 9.14 -0.03
CA ASN A 190 -6.02 10.37 0.46
C ASN A 190 -4.81 10.79 -0.39
N TYR A 191 -4.08 9.84 -0.98
CA TYR A 191 -2.90 10.13 -1.80
C TYR A 191 -2.66 9.08 -2.90
N VAL A 192 -1.87 9.49 -3.89
CA VAL A 192 -1.26 8.61 -4.90
C VAL A 192 0.26 8.74 -4.79
N SER A 193 0.98 7.63 -4.94
CA SER A 193 2.44 7.58 -4.91
C SER A 193 2.97 6.94 -6.20
N CYS A 194 3.88 7.64 -6.87
CA CYS A 194 4.42 7.27 -8.17
C CYS A 194 5.91 7.58 -8.28
N SER A 195 6.56 7.10 -9.35
CA SER A 195 7.96 7.41 -9.61
C SER A 195 8.20 8.92 -9.75
N PRO A 196 9.41 9.43 -9.43
CA PRO A 196 9.67 10.87 -9.35
C PRO A 196 9.27 11.66 -10.60
N PHE A 197 9.55 11.13 -11.80
CA PHE A 197 9.23 11.78 -13.07
C PHE A 197 7.72 11.82 -13.38
N ARG A 198 6.92 10.98 -12.73
CA ARG A 198 5.45 10.96 -12.89
C ARG A 198 4.74 11.87 -11.89
N VAL A 199 5.44 12.44 -10.91
CA VAL A 199 4.85 13.36 -9.91
C VAL A 199 4.13 14.56 -10.56
N PRO A 200 4.68 15.25 -11.58
CA PRO A 200 3.97 16.33 -12.25
C PRO A 200 2.67 15.88 -12.92
N ILE A 201 2.68 14.69 -13.56
CA ILE A 201 1.50 14.09 -14.18
C ILE A 201 0.46 13.78 -13.11
N ALA A 202 0.88 13.18 -12.00
CA ALA A 202 -0.03 12.80 -10.92
C ALA A 202 -0.72 14.01 -10.29
N ARG A 203 0.02 15.10 -10.07
CA ARG A 203 -0.54 16.37 -9.57
C ARG A 203 -1.57 16.97 -10.53
N LEU A 204 -1.26 16.99 -11.83
CA LEU A 204 -2.17 17.52 -12.84
C LEU A 204 -3.46 16.68 -12.92
N ALA A 205 -3.33 15.35 -12.97
CA ALA A 205 -4.46 14.43 -13.02
C ALA A 205 -5.34 14.51 -11.77
N ALA A 206 -4.75 14.60 -10.57
CA ALA A 206 -5.51 14.77 -9.33
C ALA A 206 -6.29 16.10 -9.31
N ALA A 207 -5.69 17.20 -9.79
CA ALA A 207 -6.38 18.47 -9.91
C ALA A 207 -7.55 18.40 -10.92
N GLN A 208 -7.34 17.78 -12.08
CA GLN A 208 -8.39 17.55 -13.08
C GLN A 208 -9.53 16.71 -12.53
N ALA A 209 -9.23 15.62 -11.80
CA ALA A 209 -10.23 14.78 -11.15
C ALA A 209 -11.12 15.58 -10.19
N LYS A 210 -10.51 16.44 -9.36
CA LYS A 210 -11.27 17.31 -8.43
C LYS A 210 -12.12 18.36 -9.14
N ILE A 211 -11.64 18.91 -10.25
CA ILE A 211 -12.39 19.91 -11.03
C ILE A 211 -13.58 19.24 -11.73
N SER A 212 -13.39 18.06 -12.30
CA SER A 212 -14.44 17.31 -13.00
C SER A 212 -15.55 16.82 -12.06
N GLU A 213 -15.25 16.55 -10.79
CA GLU A 213 -16.25 16.17 -9.77
C GLU A 213 -17.25 17.29 -9.43
N LYS A 214 -16.86 18.56 -9.62
CA LYS A 214 -17.73 19.72 -9.31
C LYS A 214 -18.77 20.04 -10.40
N LYS A 215 -18.79 19.29 -11.50
CA LYS A 215 -19.79 19.40 -12.56
C LYS A 215 -20.87 18.36 -12.35
#